data_AF-A0A2G9MRE6-F1
#
_entry.id   AF-A0A2G9MRE6-F1
#
_cell.length_a   1.000
_cell.length_b   1.000
_cell.length_c   1.000
_cell.angle_alpha   90.00
_cell.angle_beta   90.00
_cell.angle_gamma   90.00
#
_symmetry.space_group_name_H-M   'P 1'
#
loop_
_entity.id
_entity.type
_entity.pdbx_description
1 polymer ?
#
loop_
_entity_poly.entity_id
_entity_poly.type
_entity_poly.pdbx_seq_one_letter_code
_entity_poly.pdbx_strand_id
1 'polypeptide(L)'
;MSSFGVAGIIASLANVIPMFAMFKDMKPREKIINVAFAVCAAFVLGDHLGFTAAVNASFITPVLVGKLAGGIFAFSLALFFTRNKNL
;
A
#
# COMPACT_ATOMS: atom_id res chain seq x y z
N MET A 1 -9.60 11.81 0.13
CA MET A 1 -8.12 11.80 0.06
C MET A 1 -7.70 12.76 -1.04
N SER A 2 -6.58 13.43 -0.89
CA SER A 2 -5.93 14.28 -1.89
C SER A 2 -5.36 13.43 -3.04
N SER A 3 -4.98 14.09 -4.13
CA SER A 3 -4.29 13.44 -5.26
C SER A 3 -3.01 12.74 -4.80
N PHE A 4 -2.18 13.40 -3.98
CA PHE A 4 -0.97 12.81 -3.41
C PHE A 4 -1.28 11.59 -2.54
N GLY A 5 -2.33 11.64 -1.71
CA GLY A 5 -2.73 10.51 -0.87
C GLY A 5 -3.14 9.27 -1.68
N VAL A 6 -3.83 9.43 -2.81
CA VAL A 6 -4.21 8.32 -3.70
C VAL A 6 -3.00 7.84 -4.50
N ALA A 7 -2.19 8.76 -5.01
CA ALA A 7 -0.98 8.44 -5.75
C ALA A 7 0.02 7.66 -4.89
N GLY A 8 0.12 7.95 -3.59
CA GLY A 8 0.94 7.17 -2.65
C GLY A 8 0.52 5.70 -2.54
N ILE A 9 -0.79 5.41 -2.55
CA ILE A 9 -1.30 4.03 -2.49
C ILE A 9 -0.89 3.28 -3.76
N ILE A 10 -1.09 3.90 -4.92
CA ILE A 10 -0.71 3.32 -6.20
C ILE A 10 0.81 3.14 -6.26
N ALA A 11 1.58 4.15 -5.85
CA ALA A 11 3.03 4.09 -5.80
C ALA A 11 3.53 2.95 -4.91
N SER A 12 2.90 2.74 -3.75
CA SER A 12 3.28 1.69 -2.80
C SER A 12 3.14 0.27 -3.37
N LEU A 13 2.20 0.03 -4.30
CA LEU A 13 2.07 -1.25 -5.00
C LEU A 13 3.33 -1.60 -5.80
N ALA A 14 4.02 -0.61 -6.35
CA ALA A 14 5.31 -0.77 -6.99
C ALA A 14 6.42 -0.82 -5.94
N ASN A 15 6.52 0.21 -5.08
CA ASN A 15 7.52 0.30 -4.02
C ASN A 15 7.15 1.40 -3.00
N VAL A 16 7.62 1.29 -1.74
CA VAL A 16 7.42 2.34 -0.72
C VAL A 16 8.27 3.60 -0.95
N ILE A 17 9.40 3.52 -1.66
CA ILE A 17 10.31 4.66 -1.86
C ILE A 17 9.62 5.83 -2.58
N PRO A 18 8.95 5.64 -3.74
CA PRO A 18 8.23 6.74 -4.40
C PRO A 18 7.07 7.28 -3.56
N MET A 19 6.39 6.41 -2.80
CA MET A 19 5.33 6.81 -1.88
C MET A 19 5.86 7.75 -0.77
N PHE A 20 7.03 7.44 -0.20
CA PHE A 20 7.68 8.30 0.80
C PHE A 20 8.18 9.63 0.23
N ALA A 21 8.57 9.70 -1.04
CA ALA A 21 8.95 10.98 -1.66
C ALA A 21 7.77 11.99 -1.70
N MET A 22 6.53 11.48 -1.72
CA MET A 22 5.30 12.26 -1.74
C MET A 22 4.77 12.60 -0.34
N PHE A 23 5.40 12.11 0.74
CA PHE A 23 4.89 12.31 2.11
C PHE A 23 4.79 13.77 2.53
N LYS A 24 5.73 14.61 2.11
CA LYS A 24 5.70 16.04 2.45
C LYS A 24 4.42 16.75 1.98
N ASP A 25 3.79 16.23 0.93
CA ASP A 25 2.61 16.80 0.28
C ASP A 25 1.29 16.16 0.77
N MET A 26 1.36 15.16 1.65
CA MET A 26 0.20 14.46 2.20
C MET A 26 -0.27 15.03 3.54
N LYS A 27 -1.59 15.03 3.76
CA LYS A 27 -2.18 15.33 5.08
C LYS A 27 -1.84 14.23 6.10
N PRO A 28 -1.77 14.51 7.41
CA PRO A 28 -1.44 13.52 8.43
C PRO A 28 -2.31 12.25 8.37
N ARG A 29 -3.62 12.41 8.17
CA ARG A 29 -4.52 11.28 7.97
C ARG A 29 -4.15 10.41 6.75
N GLU A 30 -3.73 11.01 5.66
CA GLU A 30 -3.39 10.32 4.40
C GLU A 30 -2.08 9.55 4.53
N LYS A 31 -1.11 10.10 5.27
CA LYS A 31 0.14 9.41 5.63
C LYS A 31 -0.15 8.11 6.37
N ILE A 32 -1.00 8.16 7.40
CA ILE A 32 -1.36 6.98 8.20
C ILE A 32 -2.00 5.90 7.31
N ILE A 33 -2.96 6.29 6.45
CA ILE A 33 -3.63 5.36 5.55
C ILE A 33 -2.64 4.74 4.55
N ASN A 34 -1.72 5.54 4.00
CA ASN A 34 -0.70 5.07 3.07
C ASN A 34 0.29 4.09 3.71
N VAL A 35 0.81 4.40 4.92
CA VAL A 35 1.69 3.47 5.64
C VAL A 35 0.95 2.18 5.96
N ALA A 36 -0.28 2.26 6.49
CA ALA A 36 -1.06 1.09 6.86
C ALA A 36 -1.30 0.15 5.67
N PHE A 37 -1.67 0.70 4.51
CA PHE A 37 -1.81 -0.07 3.28
C PHE A 37 -0.49 -0.70 2.83
N ALA A 38 0.60 0.10 2.85
CA ALA A 38 1.92 -0.33 2.40
C ALA A 38 2.49 -1.50 3.21
N VAL A 39 2.24 -1.57 4.52
CA VAL A 39 2.73 -2.68 5.37
C VAL A 39 2.34 -4.06 4.81
N CYS A 40 1.13 -4.18 4.24
CA CYS A 40 0.66 -5.46 3.70
C CYS A 40 0.84 -5.57 2.19
N ALA A 41 0.48 -4.51 1.45
CA ALA A 41 0.37 -4.54 -0.01
C ALA A 41 1.55 -3.92 -0.77
N ALA A 42 2.56 -3.38 -0.08
CA ALA A 42 3.70 -2.84 -0.80
C ALA A 42 4.45 -3.93 -1.60
N PHE A 43 5.07 -3.47 -2.69
CA PHE A 43 5.92 -4.27 -3.58
C PHE A 43 5.20 -5.43 -4.29
N VAL A 44 3.88 -5.46 -4.26
CA VAL A 44 3.10 -6.57 -4.80
C VAL A 44 3.21 -6.67 -6.32
N LEU A 45 3.38 -5.54 -7.02
CA LEU A 45 3.54 -5.49 -8.49
C LEU A 45 5.00 -5.41 -8.93
N GLY A 46 5.90 -4.99 -8.03
CA GLY A 46 7.33 -4.92 -8.29
C GLY A 46 8.04 -6.16 -7.75
N ASP A 47 8.73 -5.97 -6.63
CA ASP A 47 9.69 -6.94 -6.09
C ASP A 47 9.10 -8.34 -5.87
N HIS A 48 7.90 -8.45 -5.31
CA HIS A 48 7.30 -9.76 -5.04
C HIS A 48 6.80 -10.45 -6.31
N LEU A 49 6.24 -9.72 -7.26
CA LEU A 49 5.83 -10.29 -8.53
C LEU A 49 7.06 -10.79 -9.29
N GLY A 50 8.11 -9.96 -9.40
CA GLY A 50 9.35 -10.32 -10.07
C GLY A 50 10.04 -11.52 -9.43
N PHE A 51 10.18 -11.52 -8.10
CA PHE A 51 10.78 -12.63 -7.36
C PHE A 51 9.97 -13.93 -7.49
N THR A 52 8.65 -13.84 -7.31
CA THR A 52 7.79 -15.03 -7.37
C THR A 52 7.73 -15.60 -8.78
N ALA A 53 7.68 -14.75 -9.81
CA ALA A 53 7.74 -15.19 -11.20
C ALA A 53 9.06 -15.89 -11.54
N ALA A 54 10.19 -15.40 -11.01
CA ALA A 54 11.50 -16.00 -11.24
C ALA A 54 11.71 -17.34 -10.50
N VAL A 55 11.19 -17.45 -9.27
CA VAL A 55 11.43 -18.63 -8.41
C VAL A 55 10.37 -19.70 -8.58
N ASN A 56 9.09 -19.34 -8.55
CA ASN A 56 7.98 -20.28 -8.71
C ASN A 56 6.69 -19.56 -9.14
N ALA A 57 6.44 -19.55 -10.46
CA ALA A 57 5.32 -18.83 -11.06
C ALA A 57 3.93 -19.29 -10.56
N SER A 58 3.79 -20.54 -10.10
CA SER A 58 2.52 -21.05 -9.54
C SER A 58 2.10 -20.32 -8.27
N PHE A 59 3.04 -19.64 -7.57
CA PHE A 59 2.75 -18.86 -6.38
C PHE A 59 2.40 -17.39 -6.65
N ILE A 60 2.44 -16.91 -7.90
CA ILE A 60 2.13 -15.49 -8.23
C ILE A 60 0.73 -15.12 -7.73
N THR A 61 -0.28 -15.89 -8.13
CA THR A 61 -1.67 -15.63 -7.76
C THR A 61 -1.90 -15.63 -6.25
N PRO A 62 -1.48 -16.65 -5.47
CA PRO A 62 -1.69 -16.65 -4.02
C PRO A 62 -0.93 -15.52 -3.30
N VAL A 63 0.28 -15.16 -3.73
CA VAL A 63 1.02 -14.02 -3.15
C VAL A 63 0.31 -12.70 -3.44
N LEU A 64 -0.13 -12.49 -4.68
CA LEU A 64 -0.81 -11.27 -5.10
C LEU A 64 -2.13 -11.09 -4.33
N VAL A 65 -2.95 -12.15 -4.28
CA VAL A 65 -4.25 -12.12 -3.59
C VAL A 65 -4.06 -11.93 -2.08
N GLY A 66 -3.14 -12.67 -1.45
CA GLY A 66 -2.90 -12.56 0.00
C GLY A 66 -2.45 -11.15 0.40
N LYS A 67 -1.52 -10.57 -0.35
CA LYS A 67 -1.02 -9.21 -0.09
C LYS A 67 -2.08 -8.14 -0.33
N LEU A 68 -2.80 -8.21 -1.46
CA LEU A 68 -3.84 -7.25 -1.77
C LEU A 68 -5.00 -7.33 -0.77
N ALA A 69 -5.41 -8.54 -0.37
CA ALA A 69 -6.44 -8.72 0.65
C ALA A 69 -6.02 -8.11 1.99
N GLY A 70 -4.78 -8.36 2.42
CA GLY A 70 -4.22 -7.75 3.64
C GLY A 70 -4.14 -6.22 3.54
N GLY A 71 -3.73 -5.68 2.39
CA GLY A 71 -3.69 -4.24 2.14
C GLY A 71 -5.06 -3.58 2.20
N ILE A 72 -6.06 -4.16 1.55
CA ILE A 72 -7.45 -3.67 1.58
C ILE A 72 -8.00 -3.69 3.00
N PHE A 73 -7.70 -4.75 3.77
CA PHE A 73 -8.10 -4.85 5.17
C PHE A 73 -7.44 -3.76 6.03
N ALA A 74 -6.11 -3.59 5.92
CA ALA A 74 -5.37 -2.57 6.64
C ALA A 74 -5.83 -1.14 6.27
N PHE A 75 -6.09 -0.88 4.99
CA PHE A 75 -6.64 0.39 4.50
C PHE A 75 -8.02 0.68 5.11
N SER A 76 -8.92 -0.31 5.10
CA SER A 76 -10.26 -0.18 5.69
C SER A 76 -10.19 0.09 7.19
N LEU A 77 -9.30 -0.61 7.89
CA LEU A 77 -9.06 -0.44 9.31
C LEU A 77 -8.48 0.95 9.63
N ALA A 78 -7.53 1.43 8.82
CA ALA A 78 -6.97 2.77 8.95
C ALA A 78 -8.02 3.86 8.70
N LEU A 79 -8.90 3.70 7.71
CA LEU A 79 -10.02 4.60 7.47
C LEU A 79 -10.96 4.67 8.68
N PHE A 80 -11.26 3.52 9.28
CA PHE A 80 -12.12 3.41 10.45
C PHE A 80 -11.51 4.12 11.66
N PHE A 81 -10.26 3.81 12.01
CA PHE A 81 -9.60 4.40 13.20
C PHE A 81 -9.22 5.87 13.05
N THR A 82 -9.05 6.36 11.82
CA THR A 82 -8.74 7.78 11.57
C THR A 82 -9.97 8.65 11.34
N ARG A 83 -11.19 8.07 11.34
CA ARG A 83 -12.44 8.78 11.00
C ARG A 83 -12.74 9.97 11.91
N ASN A 84 -12.45 9.84 13.20
CA ASN A 84 -12.83 10.81 14.24
C ASN A 84 -11.64 11.58 14.82
N LYS A 85 -10.47 11.48 14.18
CA LYS A 85 -9.29 12.20 14.61
C LYS A 85 -9.16 13.46 13.77
N ASN A 86 -9.03 14.62 14.42
CA ASN A 86 -8.69 15.89 13.77
C ASN A 86 -7.20 15.87 13.36
N LEU A 87 -6.90 15.07 12.34
CA LEU A 87 -5.58 14.85 11.74
C LEU A 87 -5.53 15.36 10.30
#